data_AF-A0A381J7Q3-F1
#
_entry.id   AF-A0A381J7Q3-F1
#
_cell.length_a   1.000
_cell.length_b   1.000
_cell.length_c   1.000
_cell.angle_alpha   90.00
_cell.angle_beta   90.00
_cell.angle_gamma   90.00
#
_symmetry.space_group_name_H-M   'P 1'
#
loop_
_entity.id
_entity.type
_entity.pdbx_description
1 polymer ?
#
loop_
_entity_poly.entity_id
_entity_poly.type
_entity_poly.pdbx_seq_one_letter_code
_entity_poly.pdbx_strand_id
1 'polypeptide(L)' 'MKIYAVKILDISEEKVDKLSLLIDSDKRYKIKKFINKKDKIRTLMEEILIRTIIVEN' A
#
# COMPACT_ATOMS: atom_id res chain seq x y z
N MET A 1 -17.58 -14.89 5.08
CA MET A 1 -16.18 -14.42 5.18
C MET A 1 -15.69 -14.17 3.77
N LYS A 2 -15.17 -12.98 3.45
CA LYS A 2 -14.61 -12.66 2.12
C LYS A 2 -13.08 -12.66 2.23
N ILE A 3 -12.40 -13.29 1.27
CA ILE A 3 -10.94 -13.33 1.21
C ILE A 3 -10.51 -12.55 -0.02
N TYR A 4 -9.59 -11.60 0.16
CA TYR A 4 -9.04 -10.79 -0.90
C TYR A 4 -7.54 -11.09 -1.04
N ALA A 5 -7.08 -11.25 -2.27
CA ALA A 5 -5.67 -11.49 -2.58
C ALA A 5 -5.22 -10.51 -3.66
N VAL A 6 -3.99 -9.98 -3.49
CA VAL A 6 -3.39 -9.03 -4.44
C VAL A 6 -2.09 -9.61 -4.95
N LYS A 7 -1.96 -9.72 -6.27
CA LYS A 7 -0.69 -10.08 -6.91
C LYS A 7 0.15 -8.81 -7.07
N ILE A 8 1.24 -8.73 -6.30
CA ILE A 8 2.18 -7.62 -6.39
C ILE A 8 3.14 -7.88 -7.56
N LEU A 9 3.11 -6.99 -8.56
CA LEU A 9 4.14 -6.91 -9.60
C LEU A 9 5.21 -5.89 -9.17
N ASP A 10 6.41 -5.96 -9.76
CA ASP A 10 7.42 -4.92 -9.49
C ASP A 10 6.89 -3.57 -10.01
N ILE A 11 6.71 -2.63 -9.10
CA ILE A 11 6.28 -1.27 -9.39
C ILE A 11 7.43 -0.31 -9.14
N SER A 12 7.57 0.72 -9.98
CA SER A 12 8.61 1.73 -9.81
C SER A 12 8.41 2.50 -8.50
N GLU A 13 9.52 2.96 -7.92
CA GLU A 13 9.49 3.72 -6.66
C GLU A 13 8.65 5.01 -6.79
N GLU A 14 8.65 5.60 -7.97
CA GLU A 14 7.83 6.77 -8.30
C GLU A 14 6.32 6.48 -8.23
N LYS A 15 5.90 5.29 -8.69
CA LYS A 15 4.50 4.85 -8.54
C LYS A 15 4.15 4.57 -7.09
N VAL A 16 5.09 4.01 -6.32
CA VAL A 16 4.92 3.78 -4.87
C VAL A 16 4.73 5.11 -4.13
N ASP A 17 5.52 6.14 -4.46
CA ASP A 17 5.40 7.44 -3.81
C ASP A 17 4.06 8.12 -4.16
N LYS A 18 3.64 8.07 -5.44
CA LYS A 18 2.32 8.54 -5.87
C LYS A 18 1.18 7.83 -5.14
N LEU A 19 1.22 6.50 -5.06
CA LEU A 19 0.20 5.72 -4.34
C LEU A 19 0.24 5.97 -2.83
N SER A 20 1.40 6.29 -2.25
CA SER A 20 1.50 6.66 -0.84
C SER A 20 0.80 7.99 -0.52
N LEU A 21 0.38 8.78 -1.52
CA LEU A 21 -0.46 9.97 -1.32
C LEU A 21 -1.90 9.57 -0.92
N LEU A 22 -2.30 8.34 -1.24
CA LEU A 22 -3.65 7.83 -0.97
C LEU A 22 -3.82 7.32 0.45
N ILE A 23 -2.79 7.37 1.30
CA ILE A 23 -2.80 6.88 2.68
C ILE A 23 -2.47 8.00 3.67
N ASP A 24 -2.78 7.77 4.94
CA ASP A 24 -2.53 8.75 6.00
C ASP A 24 -1.03 9.09 6.17
N SER A 25 -0.75 10.31 6.61
CA SER A 25 0.60 10.82 6.84
C SER A 25 1.45 9.97 7.82
N ASP A 26 0.86 9.40 8.88
CA ASP A 26 1.56 8.51 9.82
C ASP A 26 1.98 7.21 9.15
N LYS A 27 1.05 6.61 8.38
CA LYS A 27 1.29 5.38 7.61
C LYS A 27 2.34 5.62 6.53
N ARG A 28 2.27 6.74 5.82
CA ARG A 28 3.27 7.17 4.84
C ARG A 28 4.66 7.31 5.45
N TYR A 29 4.76 7.91 6.64
CA TYR A 29 6.04 8.03 7.35
C TYR A 29 6.63 6.66 7.70
N LYS A 30 5.81 5.70 8.15
CA LYS A 30 6.23 4.30 8.36
C LYS A 30 6.71 3.65 7.07
N ILE A 31 6.00 3.86 5.95
CA ILE A 31 6.39 3.26 4.67
C ILE A 31 7.75 3.79 4.19
N LYS A 32 8.03 5.08 4.39
CA LYS A 32 9.33 5.67 4.04
C LYS A 32 10.50 5.07 4.84
N LYS A 33 10.26 4.51 6.04
CA LYS A 33 11.31 3.88 6.87
C LYS A 33 11.74 2.50 6.40
N PHE A 34 10.96 1.81 5.58
CA PHE A 34 11.39 0.50 5.08
C PHE A 34 12.60 0.66 4.14
N ILE A 35 13.62 -0.16 4.34
CA ILE A 35 14.78 -0.23 3.43
C ILE A 35 14.42 -1.09 2.21
N ASN A 36 13.66 -2.16 2.44
CA ASN A 36 13.27 -3.11 1.41
C ASN A 36 12.06 -2.59 0.60
N LYS A 37 12.25 -2.43 -0.72
CA LYS A 37 11.21 -1.99 -1.66
C LYS A 37 9.98 -2.91 -1.62
N LYS A 38 10.17 -4.22 -1.50
CA LYS A 38 9.06 -5.19 -1.43
C LYS A 38 8.18 -4.97 -0.20
N ASP A 39 8.76 -4.67 0.96
CA ASP A 39 8.00 -4.37 2.17
C ASP A 39 7.23 -3.05 2.04
N LYS A 40 7.86 -2.01 1.46
CA LYS A 40 7.15 -0.75 1.15
C LYS A 40 5.87 -1.02 0.36
N ILE A 41 6.00 -1.77 -0.72
CA ILE A 41 4.89 -2.09 -1.61
C ILE A 41 3.84 -2.94 -0.88
N ARG A 42 4.26 -3.95 -0.12
CA ARG A 42 3.34 -4.82 0.61
C ARG A 42 2.48 -4.03 1.60
N THR A 43 3.10 -3.21 2.45
CA THR A 43 2.38 -2.39 3.42
C THR A 43 1.46 -1.37 2.74
N LEU A 44 1.91 -0.76 1.64
CA LEU A 44 1.10 0.17 0.87
C LEU A 44 -0.15 -0.51 0.26
N MET A 45 0.02 -1.69 -0.32
CA MET A 45 -1.08 -2.45 -0.93
C MET A 45 -2.08 -2.92 0.12
N GLU A 46 -1.62 -3.34 1.30
CA GLU A 46 -2.49 -3.70 2.41
C GLU A 46 -3.40 -2.54 2.81
N GLU A 47 -2.84 -1.35 3.00
CA GLU A 47 -3.61 -0.15 3.36
C GLU A 47 -4.63 0.24 2.31
N ILE A 48 -4.21 0.24 1.04
CA ILE A 48 -5.09 0.59 -0.08
C ILE A 48 -6.22 -0.44 -0.19
N LEU A 49 -5.90 -1.73 -0.07
CA LEU A 49 -6.89 -2.81 -0.15
C LEU A 49 -7.94 -2.69 0.94
N ILE A 50 -7.52 -2.45 2.20
CA ILE A 50 -8.46 -2.25 3.32
C ILE A 50 -9.36 -1.05 3.05
N ARG A 51 -8.81 0.09 2.61
CA ARG A 51 -9.60 1.27 2.27
C ARG A 51 -10.60 1.00 1.16
N THR A 52 -10.20 0.30 0.09
CA THR A 52 -11.10 -0.07 -0.99
C THR A 52 -12.25 -0.94 -0.48
N ILE A 53 -11.96 -1.95 0.33
CA ILE A 53 -12.99 -2.85 0.89
C ILE A 53 -13.97 -2.08 1.79
N ILE A 54 -13.49 -1.12 2.58
CA ILE A 54 -14.35 -0.28 3.44
C ILE A 54 -15.21 0.69 2.62
N VAL A 55 -14.69 1.22 1.51
CA VAL A 55 -15.45 2.16 0.66
C VAL A 55 -16.48 1.46 -0.22
N GLU A 56 -16.19 0.25 -0.67
CA GLU A 56 -17.06 -0.53 -1.56
C GLU A 56 -18.27 -1.14 -0.83
N ASN A 57 -18.33 -1.04 0.51
CA ASN A 57 -19.22 -1.82 1.36
C ASN A 57 -19.85 -0.96 2.45
#